data_AF-A0A2P2JQ59-F1
#
_entry.id   AF-A0A2P2JQ59-F1
#
_cell.length_a   1.000
_cell.length_b   1.000
_cell.length_c   1.000
_cell.angle_alpha   90.00
_cell.angle_beta   90.00
_cell.angle_gamma   90.00
#
_symmetry.space_group_name_H-M   'P 1'
#
loop_
_entity.id
_entity.type
_entity.pdbx_description
1 polymer ?
#
loop_
_entity_poly.entity_id
_entity_poly.type
_entity_poly.pdbx_seq_one_letter_code
_entity_poly.pdbx_strand_id
1 'polypeptide(L)'
;MERIFGPVIICRIGGVFSILLLSSFPFIGMLSGLSLNILLNCASIARNVLGVSIVTGLFILQNKSVDQHQRGAANGIAMTGMSLCKGVAPAVAGAVFSWAQKRRDASFLPGVQIVFFGMSGVAAIGVLMTFKPFLAQPHP
;
A
#
# COMPACT_ATOMS: atom_id res chain seq x y z
N MET A 1 24.65 -4.90 10.71
CA MET A 1 23.73 -5.12 9.57
C MET A 1 22.27 -4.83 9.93
N GLU A 2 21.76 -5.20 11.11
CA GLU A 2 20.38 -4.87 11.57
C GLU A 2 20.05 -3.36 11.74
N ARG A 3 21.06 -2.48 11.74
CA ARG A 3 20.89 -1.02 11.90
C ARG A 3 20.73 -0.24 10.59
N ILE A 4 21.04 -0.84 9.43
CA ILE A 4 21.09 -0.13 8.13
C ILE A 4 19.88 -0.44 7.24
N PHE A 5 19.32 -1.65 7.32
CA PHE A 5 18.07 -2.05 6.65
C PHE A 5 17.01 -2.43 7.67
N GLY A 6 16.70 -1.50 8.59
CA GLY A 6 15.57 -1.71 9.49
C GLY A 6 14.29 -1.93 8.68
N PRO A 7 13.33 -2.76 9.15
CA PRO A 7 12.04 -2.99 8.48
C PRO A 7 11.34 -1.68 8.05
N VAL A 8 11.57 -0.62 8.81
CA VAL A 8 11.13 0.76 8.55
C VAL A 8 11.61 1.30 7.20
N ILE A 9 12.88 1.11 6.83
CA ILE A 9 13.46 1.60 5.57
C ILE A 9 12.86 0.84 4.39
N ILE A 10 12.67 -0.47 4.54
CA ILE A 10 12.01 -1.31 3.52
C ILE A 10 10.56 -0.86 3.33
N CYS A 11 9.83 -0.58 4.41
CA CYS A 11 8.47 -0.03 4.33
C CYS A 11 8.42 1.34 3.62
N ARG A 12 9.37 2.24 3.92
CA ARG A 12 9.44 3.56 3.29
C ARG A 12 9.79 3.49 1.81
N ILE A 13 10.86 2.78 1.46
CA ILE A 13 11.28 2.61 0.07
C ILE A 13 10.17 1.91 -0.72
N GLY A 14 9.61 0.81 -0.19
CA GLY A 14 8.52 0.10 -0.84
C GLY A 14 7.26 0.93 -1.00
N GLY A 15 6.96 1.80 -0.03
CA GLY A 15 5.86 2.75 -0.14
C GLY A 15 6.08 3.81 -1.22
N VAL A 16 7.28 4.40 -1.33
CA VAL A 16 7.62 5.37 -2.39
C VAL A 16 7.55 4.71 -3.77
N PHE A 17 8.12 3.52 -3.93
CA PHE A 17 8.03 2.76 -5.18
C PHE A 17 6.58 2.40 -5.52
N SER A 18 5.75 2.08 -4.53
CA SER A 18 4.32 1.83 -4.74
C SER A 18 3.60 3.07 -5.26
N ILE A 19 3.90 4.26 -4.71
CA ILE A 19 3.32 5.53 -5.18
C ILE A 19 3.76 5.83 -6.61
N LEU A 20 5.03 5.64 -6.94
CA LEU A 20 5.55 5.84 -8.30
C LEU A 20 4.85 4.91 -9.30
N LEU A 21 4.66 3.65 -8.91
CA LEU A 21 3.97 2.64 -9.71
C LEU A 21 2.48 3.01 -9.88
N LEU A 22 1.81 3.43 -8.81
CA LEU A 22 0.43 3.97 -8.80
C LEU A 22 0.24 5.18 -9.73
N SER A 23 1.22 6.09 -9.75
CA SER A 23 1.22 7.27 -10.62
C SER A 23 1.38 6.92 -12.10
N SER A 24 1.96 5.77 -12.43
CA SER A 24 2.17 5.31 -13.80
C SER A 24 0.95 4.57 -14.38
N PHE A 25 0.06 4.02 -13.55
CA PHE A 25 -1.13 3.30 -14.01
C PHE A 25 -2.11 4.09 -14.89
N PRO A 26 -2.35 5.41 -14.67
CA PRO A 26 -3.16 6.22 -15.57
C PRO A 26 -2.69 6.23 -17.03
N PHE A 27 -1.39 6.03 -17.27
CA PHE A 27 -0.79 6.04 -18.61
C PHE A 27 -0.80 4.68 -19.31
N ILE A 28 -1.19 3.62 -18.60
CA ILE A 28 -1.27 2.25 -19.15
C ILE A 28 -2.28 2.16 -20.31
N GLY A 29 -3.28 3.04 -20.34
CA GLY A 29 -4.22 3.13 -21.48
C GLY A 29 -3.59 3.58 -22.80
N MET A 30 -2.34 4.03 -22.81
CA MET A 30 -1.60 4.40 -24.02
C MET A 30 -0.88 3.21 -24.68
N LEU A 31 -0.82 2.05 -24.02
CA LEU A 31 -0.22 0.83 -24.55
C LEU A 31 -1.30 -0.14 -25.01
N SER A 32 -1.00 -0.95 -26.04
CA SER A 32 -1.92 -1.97 -26.57
C SER A 32 -1.21 -3.31 -26.80
N GLY A 33 -1.97 -4.41 -26.76
CA GLY A 33 -1.51 -5.75 -27.10
C GLY A 33 -0.55 -6.39 -26.10
N LEU A 34 0.54 -7.00 -26.61
CA LEU A 34 1.49 -7.77 -25.81
C LEU A 34 2.25 -6.91 -24.79
N SER A 35 2.62 -5.68 -25.17
CA SER A 35 3.36 -4.76 -24.30
C SER A 35 2.56 -4.38 -23.05
N LEU A 36 1.25 -4.15 -23.22
CA LEU A 36 0.32 -3.91 -22.11
C LEU A 36 0.31 -5.08 -21.11
N ASN A 37 0.17 -6.31 -21.62
CA ASN A 37 0.13 -7.51 -20.78
C ASN A 37 1.44 -7.74 -20.03
N ILE A 38 2.59 -7.58 -20.68
CA ILE A 38 3.91 -7.74 -20.04
C ILE A 38 4.08 -6.68 -18.94
N LEU A 39 3.78 -5.42 -19.24
CA LEU A 39 3.92 -4.33 -18.28
C LEU A 39 2.98 -4.51 -17.08
N LEU A 40 1.71 -4.89 -17.31
CA LEU A 40 0.74 -5.15 -16.25
C LEU A 40 1.18 -6.31 -15.35
N ASN A 41 1.69 -7.41 -15.93
CA ASN A 41 2.18 -8.53 -15.13
C ASN A 41 3.41 -8.15 -14.31
N CYS A 42 4.37 -7.44 -14.91
CA CYS A 42 5.56 -6.97 -14.19
C CYS A 42 5.18 -6.00 -13.05
N ALA A 43 4.27 -5.05 -13.33
CA ALA A 43 3.73 -4.12 -12.34
C ALA A 43 2.97 -4.84 -11.22
N SER A 44 2.20 -5.87 -11.55
CA SER A 44 1.45 -6.67 -10.58
C SER A 44 2.38 -7.47 -9.65
N ILE A 45 3.41 -8.09 -10.21
CA ILE A 45 4.45 -8.81 -9.45
C ILE A 45 5.19 -7.82 -8.54
N ALA A 46 5.65 -6.69 -9.07
CA ALA A 46 6.36 -5.68 -8.28
C ALA A 46 5.48 -5.18 -7.13
N ARG A 47 4.21 -4.85 -7.38
CA ARG A 47 3.27 -4.43 -6.33
C ARG A 47 3.04 -5.51 -5.28
N ASN A 48 2.97 -6.79 -5.68
CA ASN A 48 2.80 -7.90 -4.76
C ASN A 48 4.04 -8.07 -3.85
N VAL A 49 5.24 -8.08 -4.43
CA VAL A 49 6.52 -8.19 -3.69
C VAL A 49 6.68 -7.04 -2.70
N LEU A 50 6.39 -5.80 -3.13
CA LEU A 50 6.42 -4.63 -2.25
C LEU A 50 5.39 -4.75 -1.12
N GLY A 51 4.16 -5.17 -1.43
CA GLY A 51 3.10 -5.35 -0.44
C GLY A 51 3.46 -6.40 0.63
N VAL A 52 3.94 -7.57 0.22
CA VAL A 52 4.39 -8.64 1.12
C VAL A 52 5.56 -8.17 1.99
N SER A 53 6.53 -7.45 1.39
CA SER A 53 7.67 -6.91 2.12
C SER A 53 7.25 -5.91 3.21
N ILE A 54 6.32 -4.99 2.90
CA ILE A 54 5.80 -4.00 3.86
C ILE A 54 5.07 -4.70 5.02
N VAL A 55 4.15 -5.63 4.71
CA VAL A 55 3.37 -6.35 5.72
C VAL A 55 4.30 -7.16 6.64
N THR A 56 5.30 -7.83 6.07
CA THR A 56 6.30 -8.59 6.83
C THR A 56 7.10 -7.66 7.74
N GLY A 57 7.53 -6.50 7.23
CA GLY A 57 8.24 -5.51 8.03
C GLY A 57 7.43 -4.98 9.21
N LEU A 58 6.13 -4.76 9.00
CA LEU A 58 5.19 -4.34 10.06
C LEU A 58 4.99 -5.42 11.12
N PHE A 59 4.87 -6.70 10.73
CA PHE A 59 4.79 -7.81 11.68
C PHE A 59 6.06 -7.93 12.54
N ILE A 60 7.24 -7.74 11.95
CA ILE A 60 8.50 -7.75 12.72
C ILE A 60 8.50 -6.60 13.74
N LEU A 61 8.07 -5.40 13.34
CA LEU A 61 7.99 -4.24 14.23
C LEU A 61 6.99 -4.45 15.37
N GLN A 62 5.81 -5.02 15.07
CA GLN A 62 4.81 -5.36 16.08
C GLN A 62 5.36 -6.38 17.08
N ASN A 63 5.98 -7.47 16.60
CA ASN A 63 6.56 -8.50 17.47
C ASN A 63 7.72 -7.97 18.33
N LYS A 64 8.50 -6.99 17.86
CA LYS A 64 9.54 -6.33 18.66
C LYS A 64 8.98 -5.32 19.68
N SER A 65 7.73 -4.87 19.53
CA SER A 65 7.10 -3.88 20.41
C SER A 65 6.25 -4.49 21.52
N VAL A 66 6.08 -5.83 21.54
CA VAL A 66 5.28 -6.55 22.54
C VAL A 66 6.09 -7.68 23.16
N ASP A 67 5.81 -7.96 24.43
CA ASP A 67 6.42 -9.06 25.15
C ASP A 67 6.10 -10.41 24.50
N GLN A 68 7.04 -11.35 24.58
CA GLN A 68 6.94 -12.66 23.93
C GLN A 68 5.63 -13.39 24.23
N HIS A 69 5.13 -13.30 25.47
CA HIS A 69 3.89 -13.95 25.88
C HIS A 69 2.62 -13.34 25.25
N GLN A 70 2.67 -12.09 24.81
CA GLN A 70 1.54 -11.36 24.21
C GLN A 70 1.59 -11.32 22.68
N ARG A 71 2.66 -11.82 22.05
CA ARG A 71 2.81 -11.82 20.58
C ARG A 71 1.63 -12.50 19.88
N GLY A 72 1.12 -13.59 20.44
CA GLY A 72 -0.05 -14.29 19.90
C GLY A 72 -1.31 -13.42 19.89
N ALA A 73 -1.60 -12.75 21.02
CA ALA A 73 -2.74 -11.84 21.13
C ALA A 73 -2.59 -10.60 20.24
N ALA A 74 -1.40 -10.00 20.22
CA ALA A 74 -1.09 -8.84 19.39
C ALA A 74 -1.24 -9.14 17.89
N ASN A 75 -0.68 -10.26 17.43
CA ASN A 75 -0.81 -10.69 16.03
C ASN A 75 -2.28 -11.05 15.69
N GLY A 76 -3.01 -11.65 16.64
CA GLY A 76 -4.44 -11.93 16.50
C GLY A 76 -5.26 -10.65 16.27
N ILE A 77 -5.10 -9.64 17.12
CA ILE A 77 -5.78 -8.34 16.99
C ILE A 77 -5.41 -7.66 15.67
N ALA A 78 -4.12 -7.65 15.31
CA ALA A 78 -3.65 -7.07 14.05
C ALA A 78 -4.27 -7.76 12.82
N MET A 79 -4.34 -9.10 12.84
CA MET A 79 -4.94 -9.89 11.76
C MET A 79 -6.44 -9.70 11.66
N THR A 80 -7.16 -9.61 12.78
CA THR A 80 -8.60 -9.30 12.79
C THR A 80 -8.88 -7.91 12.22
N GLY A 81 -8.13 -6.89 12.63
CA GLY A 81 -8.28 -5.54 12.06
C GLY A 81 -8.00 -5.52 10.56
N MET A 82 -6.92 -6.19 10.12
CA MET A 82 -6.57 -6.29 8.71
C MET A 82 -7.65 -7.03 7.89
N SER A 83 -8.21 -8.13 8.40
CA SER A 83 -9.22 -8.91 7.67
C SER A 83 -10.53 -8.16 7.52
N LEU A 84 -10.97 -7.42 8.55
CA LEU A 84 -12.14 -6.54 8.48
C LEU A 84 -11.95 -5.46 7.41
N CYS A 85 -10.81 -4.76 7.43
CA CYS A 85 -10.48 -3.76 6.41
C CYS A 85 -10.45 -4.37 5.00
N LYS A 86 -9.85 -5.55 4.84
CA LYS A 86 -9.83 -6.28 3.56
C LYS A 86 -11.22 -6.72 3.11
N GLY A 87 -12.12 -7.03 4.04
CA GLY A 87 -13.51 -7.37 3.73
C GLY A 87 -14.31 -6.18 3.19
N VAL A 88 -14.08 -4.98 3.73
CA VAL A 88 -14.77 -3.75 3.31
C VAL A 88 -14.14 -3.13 2.06
N ALA A 89 -12.85 -3.40 1.81
CA ALA A 89 -12.10 -2.81 0.70
C ALA A 89 -12.75 -2.99 -0.69
N PRO A 90 -13.26 -4.18 -1.09
CA PRO A 90 -13.93 -4.35 -2.38
C PRO A 90 -15.17 -3.46 -2.56
N ALA A 91 -15.98 -3.30 -1.50
CA ALA A 91 -17.17 -2.46 -1.54
C ALA A 91 -16.81 -0.98 -1.71
N VAL A 92 -15.82 -0.49 -0.95
CA VAL A 92 -15.31 0.88 -1.07
C VAL A 92 -14.70 1.11 -2.44
N ALA A 93 -13.86 0.18 -2.92
CA ALA A 93 -13.25 0.26 -4.24
C ALA A 93 -14.30 0.30 -5.35
N GLY A 94 -15.35 -0.53 -5.26
CA GLY A 94 -16.46 -0.56 -6.22
C GLY A 94 -17.26 0.74 -6.23
N ALA A 95 -17.57 1.30 -5.06
CA ALA A 95 -18.30 2.57 -4.95
C ALA A 95 -17.49 3.74 -5.54
N VAL A 96 -16.20 3.84 -5.18
CA VAL A 96 -15.29 4.87 -5.71
C VAL A 96 -15.09 4.70 -7.22
N PHE A 97 -14.97 3.47 -7.71
CA PHE A 97 -14.84 3.19 -9.14
C PHE A 97 -16.12 3.53 -9.93
N SER A 98 -17.30 3.20 -9.39
CA SER A 98 -18.58 3.56 -10.01
C SER A 98 -18.74 5.09 -10.10
N TRP A 99 -18.38 5.80 -9.03
CA TRP A 99 -18.36 7.25 -9.03
C TRP A 99 -17.36 7.82 -10.04
N ALA A 100 -16.16 7.25 -10.11
CA ALA A 100 -15.15 7.61 -11.10
C ALA A 100 -15.66 7.44 -12.55
N GLN A 101 -16.34 6.34 -12.86
CA GLN A 101 -16.92 6.12 -14.19
C GLN A 101 -17.99 7.16 -14.57
N LYS A 102 -18.78 7.64 -13.60
CA LYS A 102 -19.81 8.67 -13.83
C LYS A 102 -19.23 10.05 -14.17
N ARG A 103 -17.94 10.27 -13.90
CA ARG A 103 -17.26 11.57 -14.01
C ARG A 103 -16.17 11.58 -15.08
N ARG A 104 -16.38 10.83 -16.16
CA ARG A 104 -15.40 10.67 -17.26
C ARG A 104 -15.08 11.97 -17.99
N ASP A 105 -16.05 12.88 -18.06
CA ASP A 105 -15.96 14.15 -18.81
C ASP A 105 -15.49 15.34 -17.96
N ALA A 106 -15.01 15.12 -16.74
CA ALA A 106 -14.52 16.18 -15.88
C ALA A 106 -13.16 16.74 -16.35
N SER A 107 -13.00 18.06 -16.34
CA SER A 107 -11.74 18.73 -16.74
C SER A 107 -10.58 18.52 -15.76
N PHE A 108 -10.85 18.05 -14.53
CA PHE A 108 -9.85 17.80 -13.49
C PHE A 108 -10.01 16.39 -12.92
N LEU A 109 -8.95 15.57 -13.01
CA LEU A 109 -8.91 14.14 -12.61
C LEU A 109 -10.07 13.30 -13.18
N PRO A 110 -10.22 13.20 -14.52
CA PRO A 110 -11.28 12.45 -15.17
C PRO A 110 -11.22 10.94 -14.92
N GLY A 111 -12.39 10.33 -14.73
CA GLY A 111 -12.54 8.89 -14.77
C GLY A 111 -11.66 8.17 -13.73
N VAL A 112 -10.93 7.15 -14.19
CA VAL A 112 -10.11 6.27 -13.32
C VAL A 112 -8.93 6.98 -12.65
N GLN A 113 -8.54 8.18 -13.12
CA GLN A 113 -7.41 8.92 -12.55
C GLN A 113 -7.66 9.29 -11.08
N ILE A 114 -8.91 9.58 -10.70
CA ILE A 114 -9.26 9.91 -9.32
C ILE A 114 -9.07 8.71 -8.37
N VAL A 115 -9.24 7.50 -8.88
CA VAL A 115 -9.05 6.26 -8.12
C VAL A 115 -7.56 6.05 -7.83
N PHE A 116 -6.71 6.20 -8.85
CA PHE A 116 -5.26 6.11 -8.69
C PHE A 116 -4.71 7.23 -7.82
N PHE A 117 -5.22 8.45 -7.97
CA PHE A 117 -4.86 9.58 -7.11
C PHE A 117 -5.22 9.32 -5.64
N GLY A 118 -6.43 8.83 -5.36
CA GLY A 118 -6.86 8.46 -4.01
C GLY A 118 -5.99 7.35 -3.42
N MET A 119 -5.67 6.31 -4.19
CA MET A 119 -4.76 5.24 -3.75
C MET A 119 -3.34 5.76 -3.48
N SER A 120 -2.81 6.65 -4.31
CA SER A 120 -1.52 7.31 -4.08
C SER A 120 -1.54 8.15 -2.80
N GLY A 121 -2.63 8.85 -2.51
CA GLY A 121 -2.83 9.58 -1.26
C GLY A 121 -2.80 8.67 -0.04
N VAL A 122 -3.54 7.56 -0.07
CA VAL A 122 -3.53 6.56 1.02
C VAL A 122 -2.13 5.97 1.21
N ALA A 123 -1.43 5.64 0.13
CA ALA A 123 -0.05 5.14 0.20
C ALA A 123 0.91 6.20 0.78
N ALA A 124 0.76 7.47 0.40
CA ALA A 124 1.55 8.57 0.96
C ALA A 124 1.29 8.75 2.45
N ILE A 125 0.03 8.67 2.90
CA ILE A 125 -0.31 8.69 4.33
C ILE A 125 0.35 7.51 5.05
N GLY A 126 0.32 6.30 4.48
CA GLY A 126 1.00 5.13 5.06
C GLY A 126 2.51 5.32 5.20
N VAL A 127 3.15 5.93 4.19
CA VAL A 127 4.57 6.29 4.26
C VAL A 127 4.82 7.35 5.34
N LEU A 128 3.98 8.38 5.43
CA LEU A 128 4.06 9.44 6.46
C LEU A 128 3.92 8.88 7.88
N MET A 129 3.00 7.92 8.09
CA MET A 129 2.84 7.21 9.37
C MET A 129 4.08 6.39 9.77
N THR A 130 5.00 6.14 8.85
CA THR A 130 6.27 5.46 9.14
C THR A 130 7.34 6.43 9.68
N PHE A 131 7.09 7.74 9.70
CA PHE A 131 7.99 8.75 10.29
C PHE A 131 7.63 9.06 11.75
N LYS A 132 8.60 9.62 12.50
CA LYS A 132 8.33 10.15 13.85
C LYS A 132 7.35 11.32 13.72
N PRO A 133 6.34 11.45 14.60
CA PRO A 133 6.16 10.79 15.89
C PRO A 133 5.40 9.44 15.87
N PHE A 134 4.84 9.03 14.74
CA PHE A 134 3.87 7.92 14.68
C PHE A 134 4.49 6.54 14.89
N LEU A 135 5.69 6.31 14.34
CA LEU A 135 6.44 5.07 14.54
C LEU A 135 7.60 5.32 15.53
N ALA A 136 7.27 5.38 16.83
CA ALA A 136 8.27 5.47 17.89
C ALA A 136 9.04 4.15 17.99
N GLN A 137 10.35 4.20 17.78
CA GLN A 137 11.21 3.04 18.02
C GLN A 137 11.37 2.86 19.54
N PRO A 138 11.24 1.62 20.06
CA PRO A 138 11.57 1.33 21.46
C PRO A 138 12.99 1.84 21.74
N HIS A 139 13.14 2.55 22.86
CA HIS A 139 14.47 2.98 23.30
C HIS A 139 15.26 1.74 23.72
N PRO A 140 16.57 1.68 23.43
CA PRO A 140 17.42 0.56 23.82
C PRO A 140 17.49 0.39 25.33
#